data_AF-A0A7Y5UMR5-F1
#
_entry.id   AF-A0A7Y5UMR5-F1
#
_cell.length_a   1.000
_cell.length_b   1.000
_cell.length_c   1.000
_cell.angle_alpha   90.00
_cell.angle_beta   90.00
_cell.angle_gamma   90.00
#
_symmetry.space_group_name_H-M   'P 1'
#
loop_
_entity.id
_entity.type
_entity.pdbx_description
1 polymer ?
#
loop_
_entity_poly.entity_id
_entity_poly.type
_entity_poly.pdbx_seq_one_letter_code
_entity_poly.pdbx_strand_id
1 'polypeptide(L)'
;MSDEQREPLPQQRVGLRLLGPPQLHAGGRVHDLAGSDALLIALLAIEGALPRRRAAELLWPDRDPRRANISLRQRLFRLKRAAGRDVVTGDVTLALAPEVAHDLAGLDAALLADADLDAAAATAALMYRNAGQVCLAGTRLLVHESVAGRFVAAMRGYVERLVIGDPRDPATEVGPIIHPRQVERVLGYIERARGAGARVLWGGERHPCGAQYVRPTLLTDVAQDAEIVQNEVFGPVLTLQTFASDDEAVALANGTDYGLGGVCYGEPSHAIALAERVRTGFIWINSFGIRDLAAPFGGIKRSGVGREGGDWSFEFFCDVKDVIVPNQPFRASFSAR
;
A
#
# COMPACT_ATOMS: atom_id res chain seq x y z
N MET A 1 -23.20 -19.77 -61.42
CA MET A 1 -24.24 -19.29 -60.50
C MET A 1 -23.65 -19.25 -59.10
N SER A 2 -23.51 -18.13 -58.41
CA SER A 2 -23.43 -16.70 -58.70
C SER A 2 -23.01 -16.12 -57.35
N ASP A 3 -22.05 -15.22 -57.38
CA ASP A 3 -21.38 -14.61 -56.24
C ASP A 3 -22.25 -13.50 -55.61
N GLU A 4 -23.49 -13.83 -55.24
CA GLU A 4 -24.45 -12.85 -54.71
C GLU A 4 -25.14 -13.36 -53.44
N GLN A 5 -25.07 -12.52 -52.40
CA GLN A 5 -25.82 -12.54 -51.12
C GLN A 5 -25.21 -13.26 -49.91
N ARG A 6 -23.93 -13.00 -49.60
CA ARG A 6 -23.54 -12.92 -48.17
C ARG A 6 -23.77 -11.49 -47.70
N GLU A 7 -24.94 -11.24 -47.11
CA GLU A 7 -25.11 -10.03 -46.30
C GLU A 7 -24.01 -9.97 -45.22
N PRO A 8 -23.38 -8.81 -44.99
CA PRO A 8 -22.46 -8.67 -43.88
C PRO A 8 -23.22 -8.94 -42.59
N LEU A 9 -22.73 -9.89 -41.77
CA LEU A 9 -23.26 -10.10 -40.42
C LEU A 9 -23.34 -8.75 -39.71
N PRO A 10 -24.48 -8.37 -39.12
CA PRO A 10 -24.58 -7.12 -38.39
C PRO A 10 -23.50 -7.14 -37.30
N GLN A 11 -22.60 -6.15 -37.35
CA GLN A 11 -21.55 -5.97 -36.35
C GLN A 11 -22.20 -6.07 -34.97
N GLN A 12 -21.75 -7.00 -34.13
CA GLN A 12 -22.11 -6.99 -32.72
C GLN A 12 -21.68 -5.62 -32.16
N ARG A 13 -22.66 -4.74 -31.94
CA ARG A 13 -22.42 -3.49 -31.24
C ARG A 13 -22.26 -3.84 -29.76
N VAL A 14 -21.03 -4.09 -29.35
CA VAL A 14 -20.65 -4.03 -27.94
C VAL A 14 -20.76 -2.56 -27.53
N GLY A 15 -21.93 -2.19 -27.01
CA GLY A 15 -22.16 -0.86 -26.48
C GLY A 15 -21.70 -0.80 -25.03
N LEU A 16 -20.45 -0.39 -24.78
CA LEU A 16 -20.02 -0.06 -23.43
C LEU A 16 -20.68 1.27 -23.04
N ARG A 17 -21.70 1.22 -22.18
CA ARG A 17 -22.30 2.44 -21.62
C ARG A 17 -21.86 2.57 -20.18
N LEU A 18 -20.84 3.40 -19.94
CA LEU A 18 -20.44 3.79 -18.60
C LEU A 18 -21.66 4.42 -17.90
N LEU A 19 -22.07 3.85 -16.76
CA LEU A 19 -23.20 4.35 -15.95
C LEU A 19 -22.85 5.62 -15.15
N GLY A 20 -21.89 6.41 -15.65
CA GLY A 20 -21.34 7.62 -15.03
C GLY A 20 -19.82 7.50 -14.79
N PRO A 21 -19.13 8.62 -14.50
CA PRO A 21 -17.76 8.57 -13.99
C PRO A 21 -17.72 7.76 -12.68
N PRO A 22 -16.56 7.17 -12.31
CA PRO A 22 -16.42 6.45 -11.05
C PRO A 22 -17.03 7.29 -9.93
N GLN A 23 -17.98 6.71 -9.22
CA GLN A 23 -18.63 7.42 -8.14
C GLN A 23 -17.57 7.64 -7.06
N LEU A 24 -17.30 8.90 -6.70
CA LEU A 24 -16.69 9.24 -5.42
C LEU A 24 -17.66 8.78 -4.32
N HIS A 25 -17.62 7.50 -4.00
CA HIS A 25 -18.19 6.95 -2.79
C HIS A 25 -17.18 7.25 -1.68
N ALA A 26 -17.22 8.47 -1.16
CA ALA A 26 -16.54 8.81 0.09
C ALA A 26 -17.30 8.12 1.24
N GLY A 27 -17.09 6.81 1.37
CA GLY A 27 -17.56 5.96 2.46
C GLY A 27 -16.41 5.39 3.30
N GLY A 28 -15.24 6.05 3.26
CA GLY A 28 -14.08 5.66 4.05
C GLY A 28 -14.25 6.04 5.53
N ARG A 29 -13.95 5.11 6.44
CA ARG A 29 -13.69 5.43 7.84
C ARG A 29 -12.40 6.25 7.94
N VAL A 30 -12.49 7.51 8.32
CA VAL A 30 -11.30 8.34 8.57
C VAL A 30 -10.80 8.06 9.99
N HIS A 31 -9.50 7.85 10.15
CA HIS A 31 -8.89 7.68 11.46
C HIS A 31 -9.02 8.96 12.29
N ASP A 32 -9.41 8.80 13.56
CA ASP A 32 -9.61 9.86 14.59
C ASP A 32 -8.41 10.82 14.72
N LEU A 33 -7.21 10.37 14.33
CA LEU A 33 -5.95 11.09 14.51
C LEU A 33 -5.55 12.02 13.34
N ALA A 34 -6.19 11.90 12.17
CA ALA A 34 -5.88 12.70 10.97
C ALA A 34 -7.15 13.32 10.31
N GLY A 35 -8.22 13.47 11.09
CA GLY A 35 -9.54 13.84 10.57
C GLY A 35 -9.68 15.25 10.01
N SER A 36 -8.76 16.18 10.30
CA SER A 36 -8.85 17.58 9.86
C SER A 36 -8.74 17.75 8.35
N ASP A 37 -7.84 17.01 7.70
CA ASP A 37 -7.54 17.18 6.28
C ASP A 37 -8.61 16.50 5.43
N ALA A 38 -9.11 15.34 5.88
CA ALA A 38 -10.24 14.67 5.25
C ALA A 38 -11.53 15.51 5.33
N LEU A 39 -11.74 16.23 6.45
CA LEU A 39 -12.84 17.17 6.60
C LEU A 39 -12.70 18.34 5.62
N LEU A 40 -11.50 18.90 5.48
CA LEU A 40 -11.23 19.98 4.54
C LEU A 40 -11.47 19.54 3.09
N ILE A 41 -11.00 18.35 2.70
CA ILE A 41 -11.25 17.79 1.36
C ILE A 41 -12.75 17.57 1.12
N ALA A 42 -13.48 17.06 2.11
CA ALA A 42 -14.93 16.88 2.01
C ALA A 42 -15.66 18.22 1.85
N LEU A 43 -15.25 19.26 2.59
CA LEU A 43 -15.80 20.61 2.47
C LEU A 43 -15.54 21.22 1.09
N LEU A 44 -14.31 21.12 0.59
CA LEU A 44 -13.94 21.58 -0.75
C LEU A 44 -14.70 20.84 -1.86
N ALA A 45 -14.95 19.54 -1.70
CA ALA A 45 -15.74 18.76 -2.65
C ALA A 45 -17.23 19.17 -2.67
N ILE A 46 -17.77 19.55 -1.52
CA ILE A 46 -19.14 20.07 -1.37
C ILE A 46 -19.27 21.46 -2.01
N GLU A 47 -18.27 22.34 -1.85
CA GLU A 47 -18.25 23.68 -2.44
C GLU A 47 -17.97 23.67 -3.95
N GLY A 48 -17.15 22.72 -4.43
CA GLY A 48 -16.58 22.74 -5.78
C GLY A 48 -17.51 22.32 -6.91
N ALA A 49 -18.28 21.24 -6.80
CA ALA A 49 -19.06 20.73 -7.94
C ALA A 49 -20.03 19.56 -7.67
N LEU A 50 -20.17 19.02 -6.45
CA LEU A 50 -21.07 17.88 -6.27
C LEU A 50 -22.53 18.33 -6.46
N PRO A 51 -23.27 17.81 -7.46
CA PRO A 51 -24.68 18.13 -7.58
C PRO A 51 -25.38 17.73 -6.28
N ARG A 52 -26.31 18.57 -5.79
CA ARG A 52 -27.04 18.46 -4.49
C ARG A 52 -27.69 17.10 -4.18
N ARG A 53 -27.59 16.10 -5.07
CA ARG A 53 -28.05 14.72 -4.94
C ARG A 53 -26.97 13.69 -4.58
N ARG A 54 -25.68 14.07 -4.54
CA ARG A 54 -24.60 13.20 -4.04
C ARG A 54 -24.26 13.63 -2.60
N ALA A 55 -24.55 12.76 -1.64
CA ALA A 55 -24.14 12.96 -0.26
C ALA A 55 -22.73 12.41 -0.09
N ALA A 56 -21.79 13.25 0.37
CA ALA A 56 -20.60 12.76 1.05
C ALA A 56 -20.99 12.57 2.52
N GLU A 57 -20.83 11.35 3.05
CA GLU A 57 -21.11 11.05 4.45
C GLU A 57 -19.79 10.80 5.16
N LEU A 58 -19.37 11.74 6.01
CA LEU A 58 -18.19 11.59 6.85
C LEU A 58 -18.62 10.97 8.18
N LEU A 59 -18.34 9.68 8.37
CA LEU A 59 -18.62 8.96 9.61
C LEU A 59 -17.41 9.04 10.55
N TRP A 60 -17.57 9.68 11.71
CA TRP A 60 -16.56 9.70 12.77
C TRP A 60 -16.71 8.46 13.67
N PRO A 61 -15.69 7.60 13.82
CA PRO A 61 -15.81 6.45 14.70
C PRO A 61 -15.79 6.89 16.17
N ASP A 62 -16.76 6.42 16.95
CA ASP A 62 -16.73 6.47 18.41
C ASP A 62 -15.77 5.38 18.96
N ARG A 63 -15.24 5.56 20.17
CA ARG A 63 -14.11 4.80 20.76
C ARG A 63 -14.34 3.29 21.00
N ASP A 64 -15.47 2.70 20.61
CA ASP A 64 -15.83 1.29 20.88
C ASP A 64 -15.93 0.45 19.57
N PRO A 65 -14.99 -0.46 19.29
CA PRO A 65 -14.90 -1.21 18.02
C PRO A 65 -16.00 -2.27 17.79
N ARG A 66 -17.00 -2.38 18.68
CA ARG A 66 -18.03 -3.44 18.67
C ARG A 66 -19.33 -3.10 17.92
N ARG A 67 -19.39 -2.00 17.16
CA ARG A 67 -20.67 -1.38 16.75
C ARG A 67 -20.80 -0.95 15.28
N ALA A 68 -20.04 -1.49 14.33
CA ALA A 68 -20.09 -1.02 12.94
C ALA A 68 -20.75 -2.01 11.96
N ASN A 69 -22.04 -1.81 11.64
CA ASN A 69 -22.66 -2.28 10.39
C ASN A 69 -23.80 -1.32 10.00
N ILE A 70 -23.75 -0.74 8.79
CA ILE A 70 -24.81 0.11 8.23
C ILE A 70 -25.19 -0.41 6.85
N SER A 71 -26.48 -0.69 6.68
CA SER A 71 -27.19 -0.78 5.39
C SER A 71 -28.14 0.42 5.34
N LEU A 72 -28.08 1.20 4.26
CA LEU A 72 -28.94 2.37 4.06
C LEU A 72 -29.98 2.10 2.95
N ARG A 73 -31.26 2.07 3.33
CA ARG A 73 -32.35 2.58 2.48
C ARG A 73 -32.87 3.89 3.10
N GLN A 74 -33.01 4.89 2.23
CA GLN A 74 -33.49 6.24 2.52
C GLN A 74 -34.65 6.30 3.54
N ARG A 75 -34.49 7.11 4.60
CA ARG A 75 -35.45 8.14 5.07
C ARG A 75 -34.98 8.76 6.39
N LEU A 76 -34.99 10.10 6.40
CA LEU A 76 -35.23 11.01 7.54
C LEU A 76 -34.79 10.56 8.94
N PHE A 77 -33.79 11.28 9.47
CA PHE A 77 -33.40 11.39 10.89
C PHE A 77 -34.43 10.83 11.89
N ARG A 78 -34.12 9.66 12.45
CA ARG A 78 -34.53 9.21 13.80
C ARG A 78 -33.44 8.30 14.37
N LEU A 79 -32.84 8.71 15.49
CA LEU A 79 -31.93 7.89 16.28
C LEU A 79 -32.68 6.65 16.79
N LYS A 80 -32.28 5.44 16.38
CA LYS A 80 -32.65 4.19 17.07
C LYS A 80 -31.47 3.23 17.13
N ARG A 81 -31.23 2.71 18.35
CA ARG A 81 -30.14 1.81 18.75
C ARG A 81 -30.43 0.35 18.36
N ALA A 82 -29.41 -0.39 17.89
CA ALA A 82 -29.40 -1.85 17.81
C ALA A 82 -27.94 -2.40 17.81
N ALA A 83 -27.75 -3.68 18.14
CA ALA A 83 -26.49 -4.29 18.63
C ALA A 83 -25.93 -5.45 17.76
N GLY A 84 -24.59 -5.60 17.71
CA GLY A 84 -23.92 -6.90 17.55
C GLY A 84 -22.70 -7.03 16.60
N ARG A 85 -21.55 -7.42 17.19
CA ARG A 85 -20.32 -8.14 16.71
C ARG A 85 -19.07 -7.38 16.18
N ASP A 86 -17.90 -7.94 16.56
CA ASP A 86 -16.52 -7.41 16.60
C ASP A 86 -15.80 -7.27 15.25
N VAL A 87 -14.87 -6.29 15.15
CA VAL A 87 -13.98 -6.01 14.00
C VAL A 87 -12.52 -5.87 14.45
N VAL A 88 -11.60 -6.51 13.71
CA VAL A 88 -10.13 -6.47 13.85
C VAL A 88 -9.57 -5.18 13.24
N THR A 89 -8.71 -4.48 13.98
CA THR A 89 -8.04 -3.24 13.56
C THR A 89 -6.81 -3.51 12.68
N GLY A 90 -6.82 -3.02 11.45
CA GLY A 90 -5.67 -2.85 10.57
C GLY A 90 -5.87 -1.57 9.74
N ASP A 91 -4.84 -0.74 9.63
CA ASP A 91 -4.89 0.58 9.02
C ASP A 91 -4.64 0.49 7.51
N VAL A 92 -5.59 1.03 6.73
CA VAL A 92 -5.56 1.67 5.39
C VAL A 92 -7.05 1.82 5.03
N THR A 93 -7.50 3.03 4.68
CA THR A 93 -8.91 3.26 4.33
C THR A 93 -9.08 3.91 2.96
N LEU A 94 -9.63 3.13 2.02
CA LEU A 94 -10.92 3.43 1.40
C LEU A 94 -11.67 2.11 1.17
N ALA A 95 -12.58 1.78 2.06
CA ALA A 95 -13.31 0.51 2.06
C ALA A 95 -14.53 0.57 1.12
N LEU A 96 -14.50 -0.18 0.02
CA LEU A 96 -15.69 -0.52 -0.78
C LEU A 96 -15.60 -1.94 -1.37
N ALA A 97 -15.56 -2.95 -0.51
CA ALA A 97 -16.09 -4.31 -0.73
C ALA A 97 -15.82 -5.15 0.54
N PRO A 98 -16.64 -6.16 0.88
CA PRO A 98 -16.33 -7.09 1.97
C PRO A 98 -15.10 -7.99 1.70
N GLU A 99 -14.43 -7.83 0.56
CA GLU A 99 -13.15 -8.46 0.22
C GLU A 99 -12.02 -7.43 0.22
N VAL A 100 -11.85 -6.82 1.40
CA VAL A 100 -10.57 -6.43 2.00
C VAL A 100 -9.40 -6.12 1.04
N ALA A 101 -9.38 -4.90 0.50
CA ALA A 101 -8.13 -4.29 0.03
C ALA A 101 -7.34 -3.83 1.28
N HIS A 102 -6.20 -4.48 1.53
CA HIS A 102 -5.29 -4.17 2.64
C HIS A 102 -3.93 -3.79 2.05
N ASP A 103 -3.60 -2.52 1.89
CA ASP A 103 -2.23 -2.11 1.47
C ASP A 103 -1.24 -2.21 2.65
N LEU A 104 -0.98 -3.43 3.12
CA LEU A 104 0.01 -3.70 4.16
C LEU A 104 1.41 -3.80 3.53
N ALA A 105 2.41 -3.13 4.12
CA ALA A 105 3.75 -3.06 3.56
C ALA A 105 4.46 -4.43 3.59
N GLY A 106 4.65 -5.01 2.42
CA GLY A 106 5.74 -5.93 2.13
C GLY A 106 6.55 -5.29 1.03
N LEU A 107 7.48 -4.42 1.40
CA LEU A 107 8.34 -3.75 0.44
C LEU A 107 9.79 -4.10 0.73
N ASP A 108 10.40 -4.78 -0.23
CA ASP A 108 11.82 -5.12 -0.22
C ASP A 108 12.60 -4.04 -0.99
N ALA A 109 13.73 -3.65 -0.45
CA ALA A 109 14.76 -2.91 -1.19
C ALA A 109 15.89 -3.90 -1.52
N ALA A 110 15.86 -4.44 -2.74
CA ALA A 110 16.90 -5.33 -3.23
C ALA A 110 18.07 -4.52 -3.83
N LEU A 111 19.29 -4.83 -3.41
CA LEU A 111 20.52 -4.20 -3.89
C LEU A 111 21.45 -5.24 -4.49
N LEU A 112 21.59 -5.18 -5.82
CA LEU A 112 22.45 -6.04 -6.60
C LEU A 112 23.93 -5.65 -6.49
N ALA A 113 24.82 -6.57 -6.85
CA ALA A 113 26.28 -6.35 -6.76
C ALA A 113 26.78 -5.21 -7.67
N ASP A 114 26.05 -4.92 -8.75
CA ASP A 114 26.35 -3.94 -9.79
C ASP A 114 25.62 -2.59 -9.60
N ALA A 115 24.99 -2.41 -8.45
CA ALA A 115 24.22 -1.22 -8.14
C ALA A 115 25.07 0.03 -7.85
N ASP A 116 24.49 1.20 -8.13
CA ASP A 116 24.96 2.47 -7.57
C ASP A 116 24.69 2.49 -6.06
N LEU A 117 25.75 2.24 -5.27
CA LEU A 117 25.64 2.13 -3.82
C LEU A 117 25.31 3.46 -3.14
N ASP A 118 25.70 4.59 -3.71
CA ASP A 118 25.44 5.90 -3.10
C ASP A 118 23.97 6.28 -3.27
N ALA A 119 23.43 6.12 -4.49
CA ALA A 119 22.01 6.33 -4.78
C ALA A 119 21.11 5.36 -3.99
N ALA A 120 21.51 4.08 -3.91
CA ALA A 120 20.80 3.10 -3.10
C ALA A 120 20.85 3.42 -1.60
N ALA A 121 22.01 3.83 -1.07
CA ALA A 121 22.17 4.22 0.33
C ALA A 121 21.34 5.45 0.70
N ALA A 122 21.33 6.47 -0.17
CA ALA A 122 20.48 7.65 -0.01
C ALA A 122 18.99 7.26 0.04
N THR A 123 18.57 6.39 -0.88
CA THR A 123 17.19 5.90 -0.93
C THR A 123 16.82 5.07 0.30
N ALA A 124 17.70 4.19 0.76
CA ALA A 124 17.48 3.41 1.97
C ALA A 124 17.33 4.32 3.21
N ALA A 125 18.09 5.42 3.30
CA ALA A 125 17.93 6.40 4.37
C ALA A 125 16.59 7.16 4.29
N LEU A 126 16.03 7.39 3.09
CA LEU A 126 14.70 7.99 2.91
C LEU A 126 13.58 7.15 3.53
N MET A 127 13.79 5.85 3.75
CA MET A 127 12.79 4.97 4.39
C MET A 127 12.51 5.35 5.85
N TYR A 128 13.37 6.17 6.47
CA TYR A 128 13.12 6.73 7.80
C TYR A 128 12.24 7.97 7.81
N ARG A 129 11.96 8.60 6.65
CA ARG A 129 11.04 9.76 6.58
C ARG A 129 9.65 9.37 7.05
N ASN A 130 8.90 10.36 7.54
CA ASN A 130 7.62 10.15 8.24
C ASN A 130 7.73 9.16 9.42
N ALA A 131 8.91 9.07 10.03
CA ALA A 131 9.25 8.07 11.05
C ALA A 131 8.96 6.62 10.60
N GLY A 132 9.17 6.30 9.31
CA GLY A 132 8.92 4.97 8.74
C GLY A 132 7.44 4.54 8.72
N GLN A 133 6.51 5.47 8.95
CA GLN A 133 5.06 5.23 8.89
C GLN A 133 4.55 5.42 7.45
N VAL A 134 5.09 4.63 6.52
CA VAL A 134 4.77 4.71 5.09
C VAL A 134 4.58 3.29 4.57
N CYS A 135 3.42 2.98 4.00
CA CYS A 135 3.16 1.64 3.44
C CYS A 135 4.10 1.27 2.28
N LEU A 136 4.68 2.28 1.63
CA LEU A 136 5.66 2.14 0.56
C LEU A 136 7.11 2.07 1.05
N ALA A 137 7.37 2.08 2.36
CA ALA A 137 8.73 2.05 2.88
C ALA A 137 9.37 0.66 2.71
N GLY A 138 10.56 0.63 2.09
CA GLY A 138 11.41 -0.55 1.96
C GLY A 138 12.02 -0.95 3.29
N THR A 139 11.23 -1.59 4.14
CA THR A 139 11.62 -1.94 5.53
C THR A 139 12.54 -3.16 5.62
N ARG A 140 12.63 -3.94 4.54
CA ARG A 140 13.53 -5.09 4.38
C ARG A 140 14.59 -4.79 3.34
N LEU A 141 15.82 -4.58 3.77
CA LEU A 141 16.96 -4.39 2.89
C LEU A 141 17.57 -5.76 2.57
N LEU A 142 17.54 -6.15 1.31
CA LEU A 142 18.20 -7.35 0.80
C LEU A 142 19.41 -6.90 0.00
N VAL A 143 20.62 -7.22 0.46
CA VAL A 143 21.84 -6.64 -0.12
C VAL A 143 22.82 -7.73 -0.53
N HIS A 144 23.32 -7.67 -1.76
CA HIS A 144 24.31 -8.64 -2.21
C HIS A 144 25.55 -8.60 -1.31
N GLU A 145 26.02 -9.75 -0.85
CA GLU A 145 27.06 -9.88 0.19
C GLU A 145 28.36 -9.13 -0.15
N SER A 146 28.73 -9.10 -1.43
CA SER A 146 29.94 -8.42 -1.93
C SER A 146 29.92 -6.89 -1.78
N VAL A 147 28.74 -6.28 -1.60
CA VAL A 147 28.57 -4.83 -1.45
C VAL A 147 28.02 -4.42 -0.09
N ALA A 148 27.52 -5.36 0.72
CA ALA A 148 26.84 -5.09 1.99
C ALA A 148 27.62 -4.16 2.92
N GLY A 149 28.93 -4.40 3.13
CA GLY A 149 29.76 -3.56 3.99
C GLY A 149 29.87 -2.11 3.50
N ARG A 150 30.06 -1.92 2.19
CA ARG A 150 30.16 -0.58 1.57
C ARG A 150 28.82 0.15 1.61
N PHE A 151 27.73 -0.56 1.32
CA PHE A 151 26.38 -0.02 1.40
C PHE A 151 26.01 0.43 2.81
N VAL A 152 26.25 -0.40 3.83
CA VAL A 152 25.98 -0.06 5.24
C VAL A 152 26.75 1.19 5.68
N ALA A 153 28.02 1.31 5.27
CA ALA A 153 28.82 2.49 5.57
C ALA A 153 28.28 3.76 4.88
N ALA A 154 27.92 3.67 3.59
CA ALA A 154 27.34 4.80 2.86
C ALA A 154 25.98 5.22 3.46
N MET A 155 25.10 4.25 3.73
CA MET A 155 23.78 4.47 4.32
C MET A 155 23.89 5.15 5.68
N ARG A 156 24.83 4.72 6.54
CA ARG A 156 25.09 5.37 7.82
C ARG A 156 25.40 6.85 7.66
N GLY A 157 26.23 7.21 6.68
CA GLY A 157 26.55 8.59 6.37
C GLY A 157 25.33 9.46 6.03
N TYR A 158 24.34 8.90 5.34
CA TYR A 158 23.06 9.59 5.09
C TYR A 158 22.19 9.67 6.34
N VAL A 159 22.06 8.57 7.09
CA VAL A 159 21.24 8.52 8.30
C VAL A 159 21.71 9.51 9.36
N GLU A 160 23.02 9.67 9.52
CA GLU A 160 23.61 10.62 10.49
C GLU A 160 23.36 12.09 10.12
N ARG A 161 23.00 12.37 8.87
CA ARG A 161 22.64 13.73 8.40
C ARG A 161 21.14 14.03 8.51
N LEU A 162 20.30 13.04 8.79
CA LEU A 162 18.86 13.23 8.89
C LEU A 162 18.51 14.19 10.04
N VAL A 163 17.75 15.24 9.73
CA VAL A 163 17.25 16.17 10.74
C VAL A 163 15.98 15.61 11.38
N ILE A 164 16.10 15.22 12.65
CA ILE A 164 14.98 14.70 13.45
C ILE A 164 14.48 15.80 14.38
N GLY A 165 13.22 16.18 14.28
CA GLY A 165 12.75 17.38 14.96
C GLY A 165 11.26 17.65 14.86
N ASP A 166 10.92 18.91 15.18
CA ASP A 166 9.56 19.43 15.10
C ASP A 166 9.08 19.44 13.64
N PRO A 167 7.94 18.80 13.30
CA PRO A 167 7.44 18.76 11.93
C PRO A 167 7.04 20.13 11.35
N ARG A 168 7.00 21.18 12.18
CA ARG A 168 6.77 22.57 11.74
C ARG A 168 8.03 23.27 11.25
N ASP A 169 9.21 22.72 11.56
CA ASP A 169 10.48 23.24 11.06
C ASP A 169 10.71 22.70 9.63
N PRO A 170 10.88 23.56 8.62
CA PRO A 170 11.11 23.13 7.24
C PRO A 170 12.40 22.33 7.04
N ALA A 171 13.36 22.40 7.98
CA ALA A 171 14.56 21.58 7.95
C ALA A 171 14.33 20.15 8.46
N THR A 172 13.24 19.87 9.19
CA THR A 172 12.95 18.54 9.72
C THR A 172 12.62 17.55 8.61
N GLU A 173 13.31 16.40 8.63
CA GLU A 173 13.09 15.30 7.68
C GLU A 173 12.36 14.12 8.32
N VAL A 174 12.54 13.93 9.63
CA VAL A 174 11.92 12.85 10.41
C VAL A 174 11.17 13.45 11.60
N GLY A 175 9.85 13.37 11.54
CA GLY A 175 8.95 13.81 12.61
C GLY A 175 8.67 12.73 13.68
N PRO A 176 7.66 12.94 14.53
CA PRO A 176 7.28 11.99 15.57
C PRO A 176 6.48 10.80 15.01
N ILE A 177 6.47 9.71 15.76
CA ILE A 177 5.50 8.62 15.61
C ILE A 177 4.12 9.11 16.03
N ILE A 178 3.07 8.71 15.30
CA ILE A 178 1.71 9.26 15.39
C ILE A 178 1.10 9.18 16.80
N HIS A 179 1.41 8.12 17.57
CA HIS A 179 0.76 7.86 18.86
C HIS A 179 1.70 7.14 19.85
N PRO A 180 1.63 7.41 21.18
CA PRO A 180 2.48 6.76 22.19
C PRO A 180 2.43 5.22 22.17
N ARG A 181 1.24 4.62 22.03
CA ARG A 181 1.08 3.17 21.84
C ARG A 181 1.84 2.62 20.62
N GLN A 182 1.95 3.39 19.54
CA GLN A 182 2.75 2.98 18.38
C GLN A 182 4.24 3.03 18.70
N VAL A 183 4.70 4.01 19.48
CA VAL A 183 6.08 4.06 19.99
C VAL A 183 6.41 2.81 20.81
N GLU A 184 5.52 2.41 21.72
CA GLU A 184 5.68 1.20 22.53
C GLU A 184 5.72 -0.06 21.66
N ARG A 185 4.86 -0.15 20.64
CA ARG A 185 4.86 -1.25 19.68
C ARG A 185 6.20 -1.33 18.93
N VAL A 186 6.68 -0.20 18.39
CA VAL A 186 7.96 -0.11 17.66
C VAL A 186 9.14 -0.53 18.54
N LEU A 187 9.23 0.02 19.75
CA LEU A 187 10.30 -0.36 20.69
C LEU A 187 10.20 -1.83 21.10
N GLY A 188 8.99 -2.35 21.29
CA GLY A 188 8.77 -3.76 21.60
C GLY A 188 9.28 -4.71 20.50
N TYR A 189 9.10 -4.35 19.22
CA TYR A 189 9.66 -5.11 18.09
C TYR A 189 11.19 -5.15 18.13
N ILE A 190 11.83 -3.99 18.36
CA ILE A 190 13.29 -3.88 18.45
C ILE A 190 13.82 -4.76 19.61
N GLU A 191 13.18 -4.67 20.77
CA GLU A 191 13.56 -5.43 21.96
C GLU A 191 13.45 -6.94 21.75
N ARG A 192 12.36 -7.42 21.16
CA ARG A 192 12.19 -8.84 20.83
C ARG A 192 13.19 -9.31 19.78
N ALA A 193 13.44 -8.51 18.74
CA ALA A 193 14.44 -8.83 17.73
C ALA A 193 15.85 -8.98 18.35
N ARG A 194 16.24 -8.04 19.22
CA ARG A 194 17.51 -8.11 19.97
C ARG A 194 17.58 -9.34 20.86
N GLY A 195 16.50 -9.66 21.57
CA GLY A 195 16.39 -10.88 22.39
C GLY A 195 16.49 -12.17 21.58
N ALA A 196 16.12 -12.14 20.30
CA ALA A 196 16.24 -13.25 19.36
C ALA A 196 17.62 -13.32 18.63
N GLY A 197 18.57 -12.44 18.99
CA GLY A 197 19.93 -12.44 18.45
C GLY A 197 20.21 -11.43 17.35
N ALA A 198 19.24 -10.58 16.98
CA ALA A 198 19.48 -9.52 16.00
C ALA A 198 20.50 -8.51 16.53
N ARG A 199 21.41 -8.07 15.66
CA ARG A 199 22.38 -7.02 15.97
C ARG A 199 21.86 -5.66 15.54
N VAL A 200 21.93 -4.69 16.44
CA VAL A 200 21.59 -3.28 16.15
C VAL A 200 22.82 -2.58 15.58
N LEU A 201 22.77 -2.15 14.31
CA LEU A 201 23.86 -1.39 13.68
C LEU A 201 23.86 0.08 14.12
N TRP A 202 22.66 0.65 14.30
CA TRP A 202 22.42 1.96 14.90
C TRP A 202 20.96 2.05 15.37
N GLY A 203 20.68 3.06 16.20
CA GLY A 203 19.35 3.31 16.74
C GLY A 203 18.98 2.35 17.87
N GLY A 204 17.75 1.85 17.84
CA GLY A 204 17.24 0.86 18.80
C GLY A 204 16.61 1.47 20.06
N GLU A 205 16.53 2.80 20.15
CA GLU A 205 16.09 3.50 21.35
C GLU A 205 15.25 4.74 21.03
N ARG A 206 14.65 5.34 22.06
CA ARG A 206 13.96 6.61 21.96
C ARG A 206 14.94 7.72 21.55
N HIS A 207 14.48 8.64 20.71
CA HIS A 207 15.27 9.81 20.35
C HIS A 207 15.04 10.93 21.39
N PRO A 208 16.07 11.74 21.75
CA PRO A 208 15.94 12.79 22.75
C PRO A 208 14.94 13.92 22.41
N CYS A 209 14.50 14.03 21.15
CA CYS A 209 13.54 15.04 20.71
C CYS A 209 12.16 14.93 21.39
N GLY A 210 11.81 13.77 21.98
CA GLY A 210 10.61 13.66 22.81
C GLY A 210 10.04 12.25 22.91
N ALA A 211 8.97 12.11 23.70
CA ALA A 211 8.36 10.81 24.02
C ALA A 211 7.81 10.05 22.80
N GLN A 212 7.49 10.75 21.70
CA GLN A 212 7.00 10.14 20.47
C GLN A 212 8.07 9.94 19.39
N TYR A 213 9.36 10.13 19.73
CA TYR A 213 10.45 9.95 18.76
C TYR A 213 11.25 8.69 19.07
N VAL A 214 11.52 7.91 18.02
CA VAL A 214 12.40 6.73 18.03
C VAL A 214 13.52 7.00 17.04
N ARG A 215 14.75 6.61 17.39
CA ARG A 215 15.87 6.77 16.47
C ARG A 215 15.65 5.91 15.21
N PRO A 216 16.03 6.40 14.01
CA PRO A 216 16.29 5.55 12.86
C PRO A 216 17.09 4.32 13.31
N THR A 217 16.60 3.14 13.00
CA THR A 217 17.13 1.87 13.51
C THR A 217 17.39 0.93 12.35
N LEU A 218 18.57 0.32 12.31
CA LEU A 218 18.88 -0.77 11.38
C LEU A 218 19.30 -2.01 12.18
N LEU A 219 18.59 -3.10 11.93
CA LEU A 219 18.86 -4.42 12.50
C LEU A 219 19.48 -5.31 11.42
N THR A 220 20.45 -6.13 11.81
CA THR A 220 21.04 -7.15 10.95
C THR A 220 21.20 -8.46 11.73
N ASP A 221 21.77 -9.49 11.10
CA ASP A 221 21.86 -10.84 11.66
C ASP A 221 20.47 -11.38 12.04
N VAL A 222 19.48 -11.10 11.19
CA VAL A 222 18.08 -11.54 11.34
C VAL A 222 17.77 -12.71 10.41
N ALA A 223 17.11 -13.74 10.94
CA ALA A 223 16.62 -14.85 10.13
C ALA A 223 15.39 -14.43 9.31
N GLN A 224 15.17 -15.10 8.17
CA GLN A 224 14.05 -14.80 7.28
C GLN A 224 12.70 -14.97 7.99
N ASP A 225 12.56 -15.95 8.88
CA ASP A 225 11.34 -16.24 9.63
C ASP A 225 11.19 -15.40 10.92
N ALA A 226 12.12 -14.49 11.20
CA ALA A 226 12.06 -13.64 12.38
C ALA A 226 10.83 -12.70 12.33
N GLU A 227 10.21 -12.49 13.48
CA GLU A 227 9.02 -11.64 13.63
C GLU A 227 9.22 -10.24 13.01
N ILE A 228 10.42 -9.66 13.20
CA ILE A 228 10.80 -8.34 12.71
C ILE A 228 10.93 -8.25 11.18
N VAL A 229 11.22 -9.38 10.51
CA VAL A 229 11.29 -9.49 9.05
C VAL A 229 9.90 -9.74 8.47
N GLN A 230 9.09 -10.55 9.17
CA GLN A 230 7.79 -11.00 8.67
C GLN A 230 6.64 -10.01 8.89
N ASN A 231 6.76 -9.10 9.87
CA ASN A 231 5.67 -8.20 10.25
C ASN A 231 6.01 -6.74 10.02
N GLU A 232 5.00 -5.98 9.63
CA GLU A 232 5.09 -4.53 9.50
C GLU A 232 5.19 -3.86 10.89
N VAL A 233 6.35 -3.25 11.14
CA VAL A 233 6.64 -2.48 12.34
C VAL A 233 5.94 -1.12 12.30
N PHE A 234 5.87 -0.50 11.11
CA PHE A 234 5.31 0.83 10.86
C PHE A 234 5.95 1.92 11.75
N GLY A 235 7.29 1.93 11.73
CA GLY A 235 8.15 2.83 12.51
C GLY A 235 9.52 2.95 11.84
N PRO A 236 10.45 3.75 12.37
CA PRO A 236 11.73 4.01 11.71
C PRO A 236 12.72 2.87 11.97
N VAL A 237 12.34 1.64 11.57
CA VAL A 237 13.07 0.39 11.80
C VAL A 237 13.19 -0.35 10.48
N LEU A 238 14.42 -0.63 10.08
CA LEU A 238 14.75 -1.41 8.91
C LEU A 238 15.50 -2.69 9.33
N THR A 239 15.42 -3.71 8.50
CA THR A 239 16.19 -4.95 8.63
C THR A 239 17.14 -5.10 7.45
N LEU A 240 18.28 -5.76 7.65
CA LEU A 240 19.24 -6.08 6.60
C LEU A 240 19.55 -7.57 6.61
N GLN A 241 19.30 -8.20 5.47
CA GLN A 241 19.73 -9.56 5.14
C GLN A 241 20.60 -9.51 3.90
N THR A 242 21.60 -10.40 3.83
CA THR A 242 22.45 -10.53 2.65
C THR A 242 22.01 -11.69 1.78
N PHE A 243 22.38 -11.66 0.50
CA PHE A 243 22.24 -12.77 -0.43
C PHE A 243 23.49 -12.89 -1.30
N ALA A 244 23.72 -14.07 -1.87
CA ALA A 244 24.86 -14.38 -2.74
C ALA A 244 24.47 -14.67 -4.19
N SER A 245 23.17 -14.85 -4.48
CA SER A 245 22.65 -15.11 -5.83
C SER A 245 21.27 -14.51 -6.05
N ASP A 246 20.90 -14.29 -7.31
CA ASP A 246 19.57 -13.77 -7.67
C ASP A 246 18.44 -14.71 -7.23
N ASP A 247 18.67 -16.02 -7.28
CA ASP A 247 17.69 -17.03 -6.84
C ASP A 247 17.41 -16.89 -5.34
N GLU A 248 18.45 -16.65 -4.55
CA GLU A 248 18.33 -16.38 -3.12
C GLU A 248 17.65 -15.03 -2.86
N ALA A 249 18.02 -13.98 -3.60
CA ALA A 249 17.37 -12.67 -3.49
C ALA A 249 15.86 -12.77 -3.75
N VAL A 250 15.46 -13.48 -4.81
CA VAL A 250 14.06 -13.72 -5.16
C VAL A 250 13.37 -14.57 -4.10
N ALA A 251 14.03 -15.60 -3.55
CA ALA A 251 13.47 -16.42 -2.49
C ALA A 251 13.23 -15.62 -1.20
N LEU A 252 14.19 -14.79 -0.79
CA LEU A 252 14.06 -13.89 0.36
C LEU A 252 12.96 -12.86 0.12
N ALA A 253 12.94 -12.19 -1.03
CA ALA A 253 11.92 -11.20 -1.37
C ALA A 253 10.51 -11.81 -1.34
N ASN A 254 10.35 -12.99 -1.94
CA ASN A 254 9.06 -13.69 -1.97
C ASN A 254 8.66 -14.34 -0.64
N GLY A 255 9.60 -14.53 0.29
CA GLY A 255 9.44 -15.22 1.57
C GLY A 255 8.64 -14.44 2.64
N THR A 256 7.66 -13.65 2.22
CA THR A 256 6.72 -12.91 3.07
C THR A 256 5.29 -13.09 2.55
N ASP A 257 4.32 -12.98 3.44
CA ASP A 257 2.89 -13.00 3.09
C ASP A 257 2.43 -11.73 2.37
N TYR A 258 3.27 -10.70 2.32
CA TYR A 258 2.98 -9.40 1.73
C TYR A 258 3.58 -9.28 0.32
N GLY A 259 3.08 -8.31 -0.44
CA GLY A 259 3.48 -8.10 -1.83
C GLY A 259 2.94 -6.80 -2.42
N LEU A 260 3.12 -5.67 -1.71
CA LEU A 260 2.64 -4.36 -2.18
C LEU A 260 3.51 -3.84 -3.32
N GLY A 261 4.79 -3.60 -3.04
CA GLY A 261 5.74 -3.09 -4.02
C GLY A 261 7.18 -3.39 -3.64
N GLY A 262 8.14 -2.77 -4.35
CA GLY A 262 9.57 -2.99 -4.15
C GLY A 262 10.42 -1.84 -4.69
N VAL A 263 11.69 -1.83 -4.29
CA VAL A 263 12.75 -1.09 -4.98
C VAL A 263 13.86 -2.07 -5.34
N CYS A 264 14.39 -1.99 -6.55
CA CYS A 264 15.53 -2.79 -6.98
C CYS A 264 16.62 -1.86 -7.55
N TYR A 265 17.80 -1.90 -6.95
CA TYR A 265 18.97 -1.17 -7.43
C TYR A 265 19.98 -2.13 -8.06
N GLY A 266 20.47 -1.79 -9.26
CA GLY A 266 21.38 -2.61 -10.06
C GLY A 266 21.55 -2.09 -11.48
N GLU A 267 22.30 -2.81 -12.31
CA GLU A 267 22.27 -2.56 -13.76
C GLU A 267 20.82 -2.72 -14.26
N PRO A 268 20.27 -1.78 -15.06
CA PRO A 268 18.84 -1.78 -15.39
C PRO A 268 18.28 -3.09 -15.95
N SER A 269 18.98 -3.75 -16.88
CA SER A 269 18.48 -5.00 -17.47
C SER A 269 18.49 -6.15 -16.45
N HIS A 270 19.52 -6.23 -15.62
CA HIS A 270 19.62 -7.21 -14.54
C HIS A 270 18.57 -6.97 -13.45
N ALA A 271 18.41 -5.72 -13.00
CA ALA A 271 17.43 -5.33 -12.00
C ALA A 271 15.98 -5.62 -12.46
N ILE A 272 15.68 -5.39 -13.74
CA ILE A 272 14.38 -5.73 -14.34
C ILE A 272 14.17 -7.26 -14.34
N ALA A 273 15.17 -8.04 -14.77
CA ALA A 273 15.06 -9.50 -14.82
C ALA A 273 14.83 -10.12 -13.42
N LEU A 274 15.44 -9.56 -12.38
CA LEU A 274 15.16 -9.96 -11.00
C LEU A 274 13.75 -9.53 -10.58
N ALA A 275 13.37 -8.28 -10.85
CA ALA A 275 12.08 -7.71 -10.47
C ALA A 275 10.89 -8.49 -11.04
N GLU A 276 10.97 -8.98 -12.29
CA GLU A 276 9.93 -9.81 -12.91
C GLU A 276 9.66 -11.13 -12.17
N ARG A 277 10.61 -11.61 -11.35
CA ARG A 277 10.50 -12.84 -10.56
C ARG A 277 9.96 -12.60 -9.15
N VAL A 278 9.88 -11.34 -8.71
CA VAL A 278 9.40 -10.95 -7.38
C VAL A 278 7.89 -10.73 -7.43
N ARG A 279 7.19 -11.35 -6.47
CA ARG A 279 5.72 -11.39 -6.39
C ARG A 279 5.20 -10.19 -5.60
N THR A 280 5.21 -9.03 -6.25
CA THR A 280 4.71 -7.75 -5.73
C THR A 280 3.84 -7.02 -6.77
N GLY A 281 3.11 -5.99 -6.36
CA GLY A 281 2.28 -5.18 -7.26
C GLY A 281 3.06 -4.33 -8.27
N PHE A 282 4.17 -3.73 -7.83
CA PHE A 282 5.05 -2.90 -8.66
C PHE A 282 6.46 -2.85 -8.06
N ILE A 283 7.49 -2.58 -8.86
CA ILE A 283 8.86 -2.39 -8.38
C ILE A 283 9.45 -1.16 -9.07
N TRP A 284 10.09 -0.28 -8.30
CA TRP A 284 10.89 0.80 -8.85
C TRP A 284 12.31 0.32 -9.11
N ILE A 285 12.79 0.51 -10.34
CA ILE A 285 14.18 0.25 -10.71
C ILE A 285 14.97 1.55 -10.52
N ASN A 286 16.08 1.48 -9.77
CA ASN A 286 17.01 2.59 -9.52
C ASN A 286 16.34 3.92 -9.14
N SER A 287 15.19 3.85 -8.45
CA SER A 287 14.37 5.00 -8.11
C SER A 287 13.42 4.68 -6.95
N PHE A 288 12.75 5.71 -6.44
CA PHE A 288 11.74 5.55 -5.40
C PHE A 288 10.70 6.68 -5.49
N GLY A 289 9.43 6.35 -5.23
CA GLY A 289 8.35 7.34 -5.12
C GLY A 289 7.87 7.94 -6.45
N ILE A 290 8.32 7.42 -7.60
CA ILE A 290 7.83 7.84 -8.91
C ILE A 290 6.45 7.24 -9.12
N ARG A 291 5.43 8.07 -9.29
CA ARG A 291 4.04 7.62 -9.42
C ARG A 291 3.35 8.32 -10.59
N ASP A 292 2.85 7.50 -11.52
CA ASP A 292 1.86 7.91 -12.51
C ASP A 292 0.47 7.50 -12.00
N LEU A 293 -0.47 8.45 -11.96
CA LEU A 293 -1.84 8.19 -11.51
C LEU A 293 -2.65 7.36 -12.53
N ALA A 294 -2.19 7.26 -13.77
CA ALA A 294 -2.78 6.38 -14.78
C ALA A 294 -2.26 4.93 -14.68
N ALA A 295 -1.10 4.72 -14.04
CA ALA A 295 -0.53 3.40 -13.86
C ALA A 295 -1.26 2.61 -12.74
N PRO A 296 -1.32 1.27 -12.84
CA PRO A 296 -1.95 0.45 -11.82
C PRO A 296 -1.16 0.50 -10.50
N PHE A 297 -1.89 0.49 -9.40
CA PHE A 297 -1.35 0.40 -8.05
C PHE A 297 -2.17 -0.54 -7.17
N GLY A 298 -1.49 -1.20 -6.26
CA GLY A 298 -2.07 -2.14 -5.33
C GLY A 298 -1.23 -3.39 -5.26
N GLY A 299 -1.30 -4.08 -4.13
CA GLY A 299 -0.49 -5.26 -3.88
C GLY A 299 -1.11 -6.56 -4.37
N ILE A 300 -0.41 -7.65 -4.08
CA ILE A 300 -0.95 -9.00 -4.13
C ILE A 300 -0.80 -9.66 -2.75
N LYS A 301 -1.24 -10.92 -2.62
CA LYS A 301 -1.22 -11.68 -1.36
C LYS A 301 -2.01 -10.92 -0.26
N ARG A 302 -1.44 -10.74 0.93
CA ARG A 302 -2.07 -9.97 2.03
C ARG A 302 -1.96 -8.45 1.87
N SER A 303 -1.27 -7.97 0.82
CA SER A 303 -1.16 -6.54 0.50
C SER A 303 -2.27 -6.02 -0.41
N GLY A 304 -3.33 -6.80 -0.63
CA GLY A 304 -4.57 -6.30 -1.24
C GLY A 304 -5.05 -7.11 -2.44
N VAL A 305 -6.22 -6.70 -2.94
CA VAL A 305 -6.94 -7.28 -4.08
C VAL A 305 -7.38 -6.14 -4.99
N GLY A 306 -7.27 -6.35 -6.31
CA GLY A 306 -7.60 -5.34 -7.31
C GLY A 306 -6.47 -4.34 -7.55
N ARG A 307 -6.74 -3.33 -8.37
CA ARG A 307 -5.82 -2.25 -8.69
C ARG A 307 -6.56 -0.91 -8.73
N GLU A 308 -5.91 0.10 -8.18
CA GLU A 308 -6.29 1.50 -8.31
C GLU A 308 -5.40 2.19 -9.35
N GLY A 309 -5.79 3.38 -9.78
CA GLY A 309 -5.11 4.14 -10.84
C GLY A 309 -5.69 3.87 -12.23
N GLY A 310 -5.72 4.93 -13.05
CA GLY A 310 -6.19 4.91 -14.43
C GLY A 310 -7.45 4.08 -14.68
N ASP A 311 -7.42 3.29 -15.75
CA ASP A 311 -8.54 2.44 -16.16
C ASP A 311 -8.73 1.20 -15.27
N TRP A 312 -7.69 0.81 -14.51
CA TRP A 312 -7.71 -0.34 -13.61
C TRP A 312 -8.71 -0.18 -12.46
N SER A 313 -8.92 1.07 -12.04
CA SER A 313 -9.91 1.41 -11.02
C SER A 313 -11.33 1.02 -11.43
N PHE A 314 -11.66 1.00 -12.73
CA PHE A 314 -13.01 0.62 -13.17
C PHE A 314 -13.31 -0.85 -12.88
N GLU A 315 -12.32 -1.74 -12.96
CA GLU A 315 -12.53 -3.16 -12.64
C GLU A 315 -12.92 -3.36 -11.18
N PHE A 316 -12.39 -2.51 -10.28
CA PHE A 316 -12.68 -2.59 -8.85
C PHE A 316 -13.92 -1.81 -8.44
N PHE A 317 -14.16 -0.63 -9.02
CA PHE A 317 -15.22 0.28 -8.61
C PHE A 317 -16.48 0.25 -9.50
N CYS A 318 -16.52 -0.57 -10.55
CA CYS A 318 -17.68 -0.68 -11.44
C CYS A 318 -18.16 -2.12 -11.61
N ASP A 319 -19.49 -2.29 -11.65
CA ASP A 319 -20.12 -3.54 -12.03
C ASP A 319 -20.20 -3.66 -13.56
N VAL A 320 -19.75 -4.79 -14.10
CA VAL A 320 -19.97 -5.14 -15.51
C VAL A 320 -21.38 -5.72 -15.66
N LYS A 321 -22.19 -5.13 -16.54
CA LYS A 321 -23.49 -5.67 -16.93
C LYS A 321 -23.50 -6.04 -18.40
N ASP A 322 -23.74 -7.32 -18.67
CA ASP A 322 -24.06 -7.80 -20.00
C ASP A 322 -25.57 -7.63 -20.29
N VAL A 323 -25.89 -7.05 -21.44
CA VAL A 323 -27.27 -6.88 -21.93
C VAL A 323 -27.36 -7.51 -23.31
N ILE A 324 -27.95 -8.71 -23.35
CA ILE A 324 -28.03 -9.51 -24.57
C ILE A 324 -29.29 -9.14 -25.35
N VAL A 325 -29.09 -8.65 -26.57
CA VAL A 325 -30.18 -8.39 -27.53
C VAL A 325 -30.09 -9.45 -28.63
N PRO A 326 -31.10 -10.30 -28.82
CA PRO A 326 -31.04 -11.34 -29.83
C PRO A 326 -31.19 -10.74 -31.24
N ASN A 327 -30.40 -11.22 -32.20
CA ASN A 327 -30.47 -10.79 -33.60
C ASN A 327 -31.73 -11.31 -34.33
N GLN A 328 -32.45 -12.24 -33.71
CA GLN A 328 -33.70 -12.81 -34.22
C GLN A 328 -34.71 -12.85 -33.06
N PRO A 329 -36.02 -12.81 -33.32
CA PRO A 329 -37.02 -12.97 -32.27
C PRO A 329 -36.76 -14.25 -31.47
N PHE A 330 -36.46 -14.12 -30.19
CA PHE A 330 -36.28 -15.27 -29.30
C PHE A 330 -37.60 -16.03 -29.20
N ARG A 331 -37.60 -17.31 -29.60
CA ARG A 331 -38.72 -18.23 -29.44
C ARG A 331 -38.34 -19.28 -28.42
N ALA A 332 -39.14 -19.41 -27.36
CA ALA A 332 -38.94 -20.48 -26.39
C ALA A 332 -39.18 -21.84 -27.08
N SER A 333 -38.33 -22.84 -26.80
CA SER A 333 -38.35 -24.13 -27.49
C SER A 333 -39.67 -24.91 -27.39
N PHE A 334 -40.50 -24.58 -26.39
CA PHE A 334 -41.80 -25.20 -26.15
C PHE A 334 -42.99 -24.37 -26.67
N SER A 335 -42.80 -23.13 -27.13
CA SER A 335 -43.91 -22.25 -27.53
C SER A 335 -44.55 -22.61 -28.87
N ALA A 336 -44.10 -23.70 -29.51
CA ALA A 336 -44.64 -24.23 -30.75
C ALA A 336 -45.28 -25.62 -30.56
N ARG A 337 -45.46 -26.08 -29.31
CA ARG A 337 -46.25 -27.25 -28.96
C ARG A 337 -47.71 -26.86 -28.73
#